data_AF-A0A7Y4ZG87-F1
#
_entry.id   AF-A0A7Y4ZG87-F1
#
_cell.length_a   1.000
_cell.length_b   1.000
_cell.length_c   1.000
_cell.angle_alpha   90.00
_cell.angle_beta   90.00
_cell.angle_gamma   90.00
#
_symmetry.space_group_name_H-M   'P 1'
#
loop_
_entity.id
_entity.type
_entity.pdbx_description
1 polymer ?
#
loop_
_entity_poly.entity_id
_entity_poly.type
_entity_poly.pdbx_seq_one_letter_code
_entity_poly.pdbx_strand_id
1 'polypeptide(L)'
;MTPGTARVLASSSGRASPPPVAPSTRGECMAGPRPCPWRACRYHLGESPSDSCALDVADRGALSLEEVGALFGLTRERIRQIEAKALAKVRVRLAVLAKSHDFGDEVAAWLRRRDGAGEG
;
A
#
# COMPACT_ATOMS: atom_id res chain seq x y z
N MET A 1 -55.23 -35.09 -25.37
CA MET A 1 -54.03 -34.44 -25.94
C MET A 1 -54.05 -32.99 -25.52
N THR A 2 -53.43 -32.66 -24.38
CA THR A 2 -53.32 -31.30 -23.87
C THR A 2 -52.04 -30.67 -24.43
N PRO A 3 -52.07 -29.44 -24.98
CA PRO A 3 -50.86 -28.78 -25.43
C PRO A 3 -50.02 -28.41 -24.20
N GLY A 4 -48.81 -28.94 -24.15
CA GLY A 4 -47.85 -28.70 -23.07
C GLY A 4 -47.49 -27.22 -22.98
N THR A 5 -47.71 -26.64 -21.81
CA THR A 5 -47.25 -25.31 -21.45
C THR A 5 -45.72 -25.27 -21.47
N ALA A 6 -45.15 -24.60 -22.46
CA ALA A 6 -43.71 -24.33 -22.52
C ALA A 6 -43.31 -23.46 -21.32
N ARG A 7 -42.57 -24.05 -20.38
CA ARG A 7 -41.99 -23.36 -19.23
C ARG A 7 -40.88 -22.45 -19.74
N VAL A 8 -41.16 -21.16 -19.85
CA VAL A 8 -40.16 -20.13 -20.14
C VAL A 8 -39.13 -20.16 -19.01
N LEU A 9 -37.92 -20.64 -19.31
CA LEU A 9 -36.77 -20.51 -18.41
C LEU A 9 -36.39 -19.03 -18.41
N ALA A 10 -36.72 -18.34 -17.32
CA ALA A 10 -36.24 -17.00 -17.08
C ALA A 10 -34.70 -17.04 -17.03
N SER A 11 -34.06 -16.61 -18.11
CA SER A 11 -32.63 -16.34 -18.14
C SER A 11 -32.38 -15.22 -17.13
N SER A 12 -31.87 -15.59 -15.96
CA SER A 12 -31.34 -14.65 -14.98
C SER A 12 -30.07 -14.06 -15.58
N SER A 13 -30.23 -13.09 -16.45
CA SER A 13 -29.20 -12.18 -16.91
C SER A 13 -28.69 -11.45 -15.67
N GLY A 14 -27.70 -12.07 -15.03
CA GLY A 14 -26.99 -11.54 -13.88
C GLY A 14 -26.45 -10.18 -14.26
N ARG A 15 -27.09 -9.12 -13.76
CA ARG A 15 -26.51 -7.79 -13.82
C ARG A 15 -25.19 -7.87 -13.07
N ALA A 16 -24.08 -7.70 -13.79
CA ALA A 16 -22.77 -7.55 -13.17
C ALA A 16 -22.86 -6.42 -12.15
N SER A 17 -22.41 -6.67 -10.91
CA SER A 17 -22.30 -5.60 -9.92
C SER A 17 -21.45 -4.47 -10.51
N PRO A 18 -21.81 -3.20 -10.28
CA PRO A 18 -20.96 -2.09 -10.70
C PRO A 18 -19.56 -2.27 -10.11
N PRO A 19 -18.50 -1.87 -10.83
CA PRO A 19 -17.14 -1.99 -10.32
C PRO A 19 -17.04 -1.25 -8.97
N PRO A 20 -16.23 -1.77 -8.02
CA PRO A 20 -16.08 -1.14 -6.72
C PRO A 20 -15.59 0.30 -6.90
N VAL A 21 -16.30 1.23 -6.25
CA VAL A 21 -15.92 2.64 -6.24
C VAL A 21 -14.51 2.77 -5.64
N ALA A 22 -13.65 3.58 -6.26
CA ALA A 22 -12.30 3.78 -5.78
C ALA A 22 -12.31 4.51 -4.41
N PRO A 23 -11.41 4.11 -3.49
CA PRO A 23 -11.31 4.76 -2.18
C PRO A 23 -10.90 6.23 -2.36
N SER A 24 -11.56 7.11 -1.61
CA SER A 24 -11.30 8.55 -1.65
C SER A 24 -10.11 8.94 -0.79
N THR A 25 -9.85 8.14 0.26
CA THR A 25 -8.74 8.35 1.17
C THR A 25 -7.87 7.09 1.29
N ARG A 26 -6.60 7.28 1.66
CA ARG A 26 -5.70 6.15 1.94
C ARG A 26 -6.24 5.26 3.08
N GLY A 27 -6.96 5.83 4.04
CA GLY A 27 -7.51 5.09 5.18
C GLY A 27 -8.53 4.03 4.77
N GLU A 28 -9.36 4.34 3.75
CA GLU A 28 -10.33 3.39 3.20
C GLU A 28 -9.68 2.17 2.53
N CYS A 29 -8.41 2.28 2.10
CA CYS A 29 -7.69 1.15 1.50
C CYS A 29 -7.33 0.05 2.52
N MET A 30 -7.30 0.33 3.83
CA MET A 30 -6.86 -0.65 4.83
C MET A 30 -7.78 -1.87 4.91
N ALA A 31 -9.10 -1.65 4.86
CA ALA A 31 -10.12 -2.70 4.84
C ALA A 31 -10.64 -3.01 3.42
N GLY A 32 -9.96 -2.51 2.39
CA GLY A 32 -10.37 -2.68 1.00
C GLY A 32 -10.11 -4.09 0.46
N PRO A 33 -10.76 -4.47 -0.67
CA PRO A 33 -10.55 -5.75 -1.32
C PRO A 33 -9.09 -5.95 -1.75
N ARG A 34 -8.57 -7.16 -1.54
CA ARG A 34 -7.26 -7.64 -2.02
C ARG A 34 -7.45 -8.91 -2.86
N PRO A 35 -6.72 -9.11 -3.97
CA PRO A 35 -5.77 -8.18 -4.60
C PRO A 35 -6.42 -6.86 -5.02
N CYS A 36 -5.68 -5.76 -4.93
CA CYS A 36 -6.19 -4.41 -5.17
C CYS A 36 -6.80 -4.29 -6.59
N PRO A 37 -8.10 -4.00 -6.73
CA PRO A 37 -8.73 -3.93 -8.05
C PRO A 37 -8.35 -2.67 -8.83
N TRP A 38 -7.79 -1.66 -8.17
CA TRP A 38 -7.51 -0.35 -8.76
C TRP A 38 -6.11 -0.26 -9.38
N ARG A 39 -5.90 -0.96 -10.51
CA ARG A 39 -4.61 -1.04 -11.23
C ARG A 39 -4.03 0.31 -11.68
N ALA A 40 -4.88 1.32 -11.87
CA ALA A 40 -4.46 2.69 -12.22
C ALA A 40 -3.97 3.50 -11.01
N CYS A 41 -4.10 2.99 -9.78
CA CYS A 41 -3.66 3.68 -8.58
C CYS A 41 -2.14 3.79 -8.55
N ARG A 42 -1.62 4.97 -8.17
CA ARG A 42 -0.18 5.25 -8.05
C ARG A 42 0.59 4.36 -7.05
N TYR A 43 -0.13 3.65 -6.18
CA TYR A 43 0.43 2.77 -5.15
C TYR A 43 0.27 1.28 -5.50
N HIS A 44 -0.31 0.97 -6.67
CA HIS A 44 -0.44 -0.39 -7.17
C HIS A 44 0.93 -0.88 -7.65
N LEU A 45 1.34 -2.08 -7.23
CA LEU A 45 2.70 -2.61 -7.44
C LEU A 45 2.80 -3.74 -8.49
N GLY A 46 1.67 -4.16 -9.08
CA GLY A 46 1.68 -5.11 -10.18
C GLY A 46 0.69 -6.25 -10.00
N GLU A 47 0.92 -7.37 -10.67
CA GLU A 47 -0.06 -8.46 -10.77
C GLU A 47 0.06 -9.53 -9.68
N SER A 48 0.99 -9.35 -8.74
CA SER A 48 1.17 -10.30 -7.64
C SER A 48 -0.13 -10.39 -6.81
N PRO A 49 -0.67 -11.61 -6.56
CA PRO A 49 -1.85 -11.79 -5.74
C PRO A 49 -1.67 -11.31 -4.29
N SER A 50 -0.44 -11.37 -3.76
CA SER A 50 -0.12 -10.93 -2.40
C SER A 50 0.43 -9.52 -2.34
N ASP A 51 1.12 -9.05 -3.38
CA ASP A 51 1.87 -7.78 -3.37
C ASP A 51 1.28 -6.78 -4.36
N SER A 52 -0.05 -6.72 -4.42
CA SER A 52 -0.77 -5.86 -5.36
C SER A 52 -0.64 -4.37 -5.05
N CYS A 53 -0.29 -4.01 -3.81
CA CYS A 53 -0.28 -2.64 -3.30
C CYS A 53 0.89 -2.38 -2.35
N ALA A 54 1.34 -1.13 -2.28
CA ALA A 54 2.33 -0.69 -1.29
C ALA A 54 1.92 -0.93 0.17
N LEU A 55 0.62 -1.01 0.47
CA LEU A 55 0.14 -1.40 1.79
C LEU A 55 0.37 -2.90 2.07
N ASP A 56 0.13 -3.79 1.09
CA ASP A 56 0.40 -5.23 1.28
C ASP A 56 1.88 -5.45 1.62
N VAL A 57 2.75 -4.77 0.87
CA VAL A 57 4.20 -4.83 1.06
C VAL A 57 4.62 -4.31 2.43
N ALA A 58 3.98 -3.23 2.91
CA ALA A 58 4.27 -2.63 4.22
C ALA A 58 3.78 -3.50 5.39
N ASP A 59 2.67 -4.20 5.24
CA ASP A 59 2.09 -5.05 6.30
C ASP A 59 2.98 -6.26 6.63
N ARG A 60 3.91 -6.64 5.74
CA ARG A 60 4.93 -7.67 6.00
C ARG A 60 6.02 -7.22 6.98
N GLY A 61 6.09 -5.93 7.29
CA GLY A 61 7.13 -5.34 8.13
C GLY A 61 8.33 -4.83 7.33
N ALA A 62 9.47 -4.71 8.01
CA ALA A 62 10.69 -4.16 7.42
C ALA A 62 11.24 -5.09 6.34
N LEU A 63 11.57 -4.51 5.18
CA LEU A 63 12.20 -5.20 4.06
C LEU A 63 13.63 -4.71 3.89
N SER A 64 14.51 -5.59 3.43
CA SER A 64 15.86 -5.26 3.01
C SER A 64 15.86 -4.39 1.74
N LEU A 65 17.00 -3.74 1.46
CA LEU A 65 17.18 -2.92 0.26
C LEU A 65 17.08 -3.76 -1.02
N GLU A 66 17.51 -5.01 -0.95
CA GLU A 66 17.46 -6.01 -2.00
C GLU A 66 16.02 -6.41 -2.33
N GLU A 67 15.21 -6.71 -1.31
CA GLU A 67 13.80 -7.07 -1.48
C GLU A 67 12.99 -5.91 -2.06
N VAL A 68 13.22 -4.69 -1.58
CA VAL A 68 12.59 -3.49 -2.15
C VAL A 68 13.07 -3.29 -3.59
N GLY A 69 14.36 -3.49 -3.88
CA GLY A 69 14.90 -3.40 -5.23
C GLY A 69 14.22 -4.36 -6.20
N ALA A 70 14.03 -5.61 -5.78
CA ALA A 70 13.35 -6.64 -6.57
C ALA A 70 11.90 -6.26 -6.91
N LEU A 71 11.16 -5.67 -5.97
CA LEU A 71 9.78 -5.22 -6.18
C LEU A 71 9.66 -4.08 -7.21
N PHE A 72 10.62 -3.17 -7.23
CA PHE A 72 10.59 -1.99 -8.11
C PHE A 72 11.44 -2.14 -9.38
N GLY A 73 12.10 -3.28 -9.59
CA GLY A 73 13.05 -3.46 -10.70
C GLY A 73 14.26 -2.52 -10.60
N LEU A 74 14.69 -2.19 -9.38
CA LEU A 74 15.78 -1.27 -9.09
C LEU A 74 16.94 -2.01 -8.42
N THR A 75 18.16 -1.51 -8.61
CA THR A 75 19.32 -2.04 -7.88
C THR A 75 19.24 -1.68 -6.39
N ARG A 76 19.82 -2.54 -5.55
CA ARG A 76 20.00 -2.29 -4.11
C ARG A 76 20.58 -0.90 -3.83
N GLU A 77 21.63 -0.52 -4.55
CA GLU A 77 22.29 0.78 -4.38
C GLU A 77 21.35 1.94 -4.74
N ARG A 78 20.50 1.77 -5.76
CA ARG A 78 19.51 2.79 -6.12
C ARG A 78 18.47 2.97 -5.01
N ILE A 79 18.01 1.89 -4.40
CA ILE A 79 17.10 1.95 -3.24
C ILE A 79 17.80 2.64 -2.06
N ARG A 80 19.05 2.29 -1.74
CA ARG A 80 19.84 2.95 -0.67
C ARG A 80 19.91 4.47 -0.87
N GLN A 81 20.15 4.93 -2.09
CA GLN A 81 20.20 6.36 -2.41
C GLN A 81 18.84 7.06 -2.26
N ILE A 82 17.76 6.40 -2.71
CA ILE A 82 16.40 6.91 -2.55
C ILE A 82 16.05 7.02 -1.08
N GLU A 83 16.35 5.98 -0.29
CA GLU A 83 16.16 5.95 1.14
C GLU A 83 16.91 7.10 1.81
N ALA A 84 18.23 7.21 1.61
CA ALA A 84 19.04 8.29 2.20
C ALA A 84 18.45 9.68 1.93
N LYS A 85 18.01 9.93 0.68
CA LYS A 85 17.36 11.20 0.29
C LYS A 85 15.99 11.39 0.94
N ALA A 86 15.18 10.34 1.04
CA ALA A 86 13.87 10.39 1.69
C ALA A 86 14.02 10.65 3.20
N LEU A 87 14.95 9.94 3.86
CA LEU A 87 15.26 10.10 5.28
C LEU A 87 15.71 11.52 5.60
N ALA A 88 16.56 12.12 4.76
CA ALA A 88 17.00 13.51 4.92
C ALA A 88 15.80 14.48 4.92
N LYS A 89 14.84 14.31 3.99
CA LYS A 89 13.63 15.15 3.93
C LYS A 89 12.75 14.96 5.17
N VAL A 90 12.56 13.72 5.61
CA VAL A 90 11.73 13.40 6.79
C VAL A 90 12.37 13.98 8.05
N ARG A 91 13.69 13.85 8.23
CA ARG A 91 14.41 14.41 9.39
C ARG A 91 14.18 15.92 9.54
N VAL A 92 14.23 16.67 8.44
CA VAL A 92 13.95 18.12 8.46
C VAL A 92 12.53 18.40 8.97
N ARG A 93 11.53 17.64 8.49
CA ARG A 93 10.14 17.84 8.94
C ARG A 93 9.93 17.41 10.39
N LEU A 94 10.55 16.31 10.81
CA LEU A 94 10.47 15.81 12.17
C LEU A 94 11.14 16.74 13.18
N ALA A 95 12.26 17.40 12.82
CA ALA A 95 12.89 18.40 13.70
C ALA A 95 11.96 19.59 14.00
N VAL A 96 11.05 19.92 13.09
CA VAL A 96 10.00 20.93 13.33
C VAL A 96 8.92 20.37 14.27
N LEU A 97 8.45 19.15 14.04
CA LEU A 97 7.43 18.50 14.87
C LEU A 97 7.92 18.17 16.29
N ALA A 98 9.21 17.85 16.45
CA ALA A 98 9.84 17.60 17.75
C ALA A 98 9.71 18.79 18.73
N LYS A 99 9.47 20.00 18.21
CA LYS A 99 9.27 21.22 19.00
C LYS A 99 7.80 21.47 19.37
N SER A 100 6.87 20.68 18.84
CA SER A 100 5.45 20.76 19.18
C SER A 100 5.11 19.97 20.44
N HIS A 101 4.14 20.46 21.21
CA HIS A 101 3.70 19.81 22.46
C HIS A 101 2.92 18.50 22.23
N ASP A 102 2.28 18.31 21.07
CA ASP A 102 1.38 17.16 20.85
C ASP A 102 2.12 15.83 20.63
N PHE A 103 3.28 15.85 19.95
CA PHE A 103 4.02 14.64 19.56
C PHE A 103 5.55 14.76 19.72
N GLY A 104 6.03 15.82 20.38
CA GLY A 104 7.45 16.19 20.40
C GLY A 104 8.35 15.11 20.99
N ASP A 105 7.95 14.53 22.12
CA ASP A 105 8.74 13.54 22.86
C ASP A 105 8.87 12.21 22.11
N GLU A 106 7.78 11.74 21.47
CA GLU A 106 7.76 10.51 20.68
C GLU A 106 8.67 10.64 19.45
N VAL A 107 8.56 11.77 18.73
CA VAL A 107 9.39 12.05 17.57
C VAL A 107 10.87 12.15 17.95
N ALA A 108 11.18 12.81 19.07
CA ALA A 108 12.55 12.92 19.58
C ALA A 108 13.12 11.55 19.98
N ALA A 109 12.33 10.69 20.62
CA ALA A 109 12.74 9.32 20.97
C ALA A 109 13.01 8.46 19.74
N TRP A 110 12.17 8.59 18.70
CA TRP A 110 12.38 7.87 17.45
C TRP A 110 13.64 8.33 16.70
N LEU A 111 13.91 9.64 16.64
CA LEU A 111 15.12 10.17 16.02
C LEU A 111 16.38 9.61 16.69
N ARG A 112 16.42 9.60 18.03
CA ARG A 112 17.53 9.02 18.80
C ARG A 112 17.75 7.54 18.51
N ARG A 113 16.69 6.73 18.50
CA ARG A 113 16.79 5.30 18.18
C ARG A 113 17.39 5.07 16.80
N ARG A 114 17.00 5.89 15.82
CA ARG A 114 17.45 5.69 14.44
C ARG A 114 18.84 6.21 14.15
N ASP A 115 19.24 7.30 14.80
CA ASP A 115 20.61 7.81 14.70
C ASP A 115 21.60 6.92 15.48
N GLY A 116 21.14 6.23 16.53
CA GLY A 116 21.94 5.25 17.30
C GLY A 116 21.99 3.82 16.73
N ALA A 117 21.14 3.47 15.76
CA ALA A 117 21.11 2.14 15.13
C ALA A 117 21.98 2.06 13.84
N GLY A 118 22.91 2.99 13.66
CA GLY A 118 23.70 3.17 12.43
C GLY A 118 24.95 2.31 12.27
N GLU A 119 25.12 1.23 13.05
CA GLU A 119 26.21 0.26 12.90
C GLU A 119 25.65 -1.17 13.02
N GLY A 120 25.52 -1.84 11.88
CA GLY A 120 25.02 -3.21 11.76
C GLY A 120 24.87 -3.61 10.30
#